data_AF-A0AAW8EQ69-F1
#
_entry.id   AF-A0AAW8EQ69-F1
#
_cell.length_a   1.000
_cell.length_b   1.000
_cell.length_c   1.000
_cell.angle_alpha   90.00
_cell.angle_beta   90.00
_cell.angle_gamma   90.00
#
_symmetry.space_group_name_H-M   'P 1'
#
loop_
_entity.id
_entity.type
_entity.pdbx_description
1 polymer ?
#
loop_
_entity_poly.entity_id
_entity_poly.type
_entity_poly.pdbx_seq_one_letter_code
_entity_poly.pdbx_strand_id
1 'polypeptide(L)'
;MNIRSNSMMALACLVCLALAMLSVPAAADGDPGSRSARHAASQQQRQAAPMTTAPQKPGGAGVKLEYRLDATPRVGQATPVVLQFDGVTDAEGATVRLSADKGLALQGSSTLALPAGKRTTATVVVVSEAEGLAYLNVFIRHGGASSAVSVPIQTGTAAPTLKSSGEMKSTPGGDSIITMPVK
;
A
#
# COMPACT_ATOMS: atom_id res chain seq x y z
N MET A 1 -34.91 21.52 50.25
CA MET A 1 -36.02 21.25 49.31
C MET A 1 -35.79 19.86 48.73
N ASN A 2 -36.78 18.97 48.90
CA ASN A 2 -36.78 17.52 48.62
C ASN A 2 -36.42 17.18 47.14
N ILE A 3 -35.86 16.01 46.79
CA ILE A 3 -36.56 14.74 46.55
C ILE A 3 -35.56 13.55 46.34
N ARG A 4 -35.75 12.46 47.13
CA ARG A 4 -35.73 10.97 46.89
C ARG A 4 -34.56 10.34 46.08
N SER A 5 -33.76 9.38 46.58
CA SER A 5 -33.96 7.99 47.11
C SER A 5 -34.51 6.95 46.10
N ASN A 6 -33.67 5.94 45.76
CA ASN A 6 -33.88 4.47 45.93
C ASN A 6 -32.72 3.69 45.22
N SER A 7 -31.95 2.79 45.85
CA SER A 7 -32.25 1.38 46.26
C SER A 7 -32.49 0.45 45.04
N MET A 8 -31.95 -0.77 44.86
CA MET A 8 -31.33 -1.77 45.74
C MET A 8 -30.39 -2.71 44.95
N MET A 9 -29.46 -3.31 45.67
CA MET A 9 -28.87 -4.64 45.42
C MET A 9 -29.93 -5.71 45.13
N ALA A 10 -29.65 -6.62 44.18
CA ALA A 10 -30.19 -7.98 44.22
C ALA A 10 -29.28 -8.95 43.46
N LEU A 11 -28.54 -9.72 44.26
CA LEU A 11 -27.80 -10.94 43.93
C LEU A 11 -28.73 -12.14 44.20
N ALA A 12 -28.97 -13.01 43.22
CA ALA A 12 -29.50 -14.38 43.42
C ALA A 12 -29.30 -15.16 42.10
N CYS A 13 -28.42 -16.16 41.97
CA CYS A 13 -28.47 -17.55 42.47
C CYS A 13 -29.72 -18.34 42.07
N LEU A 14 -29.57 -19.31 41.16
CA LEU A 14 -30.24 -20.64 41.08
C LEU A 14 -29.91 -21.24 39.70
N VAL A 15 -28.93 -22.12 39.52
CA VAL A 15 -28.91 -23.57 39.86
C VAL A 15 -30.22 -24.26 39.51
N CYS A 16 -30.25 -24.96 38.38
CA CYS A 16 -31.13 -26.11 38.15
C CYS A 16 -30.41 -27.14 37.27
N LEU A 17 -29.89 -28.17 37.95
CA LEU A 17 -29.30 -29.39 37.42
C LEU A 17 -30.30 -30.53 37.70
N ALA A 18 -30.78 -31.23 36.67
CA ALA A 18 -31.43 -32.56 36.76
C ALA A 18 -31.52 -33.16 35.33
N LEU A 19 -30.78 -34.24 35.00
CA LEU A 19 -31.19 -35.67 35.00
C LEU A 19 -32.39 -35.94 34.06
N ALA A 20 -32.49 -36.98 33.21
CA ALA A 20 -31.92 -38.32 33.08
C ALA A 20 -32.53 -38.95 31.77
N MET A 21 -31.77 -39.64 30.89
CA MET A 21 -31.67 -41.12 30.70
C MET A 21 -32.34 -41.68 29.39
N LEU A 22 -31.66 -42.69 28.80
CA LEU A 22 -32.06 -43.71 27.78
C LEU A 22 -32.13 -43.23 26.29
N SER A 23 -31.63 -43.90 25.23
CA SER A 23 -31.20 -45.29 24.97
C SER A 23 -30.50 -45.43 23.58
N VAL A 24 -29.33 -46.11 23.52
CA VAL A 24 -28.73 -47.14 22.59
C VAL A 24 -29.03 -47.20 21.04
N PRO A 25 -28.27 -47.99 20.21
CA PRO A 25 -27.02 -47.71 19.47
C PRO A 25 -27.17 -47.74 17.92
N ALA A 26 -26.13 -47.35 17.15
CA ALA A 26 -25.83 -47.96 15.85
C ALA A 26 -24.39 -47.62 15.40
N ALA A 27 -23.64 -48.65 14.99
CA ALA A 27 -22.32 -48.54 14.39
C ALA A 27 -22.41 -47.94 12.99
N ALA A 28 -21.54 -46.98 12.69
CA ALA A 28 -21.11 -46.69 11.33
C ALA A 28 -19.63 -46.29 11.41
N ASP A 29 -18.79 -47.29 11.17
CA ASP A 29 -17.38 -47.12 10.88
C ASP A 29 -17.29 -46.34 9.56
N GLY A 30 -16.70 -45.15 9.61
CA GLY A 30 -16.75 -44.19 8.53
C GLY A 30 -15.71 -43.11 8.80
N ASP A 31 -14.45 -43.48 8.63
CA ASP A 31 -13.30 -42.59 8.62
C ASP A 31 -13.55 -41.40 7.65
N PRO A 32 -13.79 -40.17 8.14
CA PRO A 32 -13.66 -39.00 7.31
C PRO A 32 -12.18 -38.63 7.35
N GLY A 33 -11.47 -39.17 6.37
CA GLY A 33 -10.06 -38.98 6.17
C GLY A 33 -9.61 -37.55 6.46
N SER A 34 -8.46 -37.48 7.13
CA SER A 34 -7.68 -36.28 7.34
C SER A 34 -7.28 -35.64 6.00
N ARG A 35 -8.21 -34.96 5.33
CA ARG A 35 -7.89 -33.98 4.30
C ARG A 35 -7.29 -32.79 5.01
N SER A 36 -5.99 -32.91 5.25
CA SER A 36 -5.09 -31.78 5.47
C SER A 36 -5.49 -30.65 4.52
N ALA A 37 -6.18 -29.64 5.04
CA ALA A 37 -6.34 -28.35 4.40
C ALA A 37 -4.97 -27.65 4.40
N ARG A 38 -4.05 -28.17 3.57
CA ARG A 38 -2.74 -27.59 3.28
C ARG A 38 -2.77 -26.95 1.90
N HIS A 39 -3.84 -26.22 1.62
CA HIS A 39 -3.99 -25.41 0.42
C HIS A 39 -4.62 -24.07 0.78
N ALA A 40 -3.83 -23.19 1.41
CA ALA A 40 -4.16 -21.75 1.50
C ALA A 40 -2.99 -20.87 1.97
N ALA A 41 -1.95 -21.42 2.61
CA ALA A 41 -0.83 -20.61 3.13
C ALA A 41 0.40 -20.53 2.21
N SER A 42 0.39 -21.20 1.05
CA SER A 42 1.54 -21.28 0.14
C SER A 42 1.37 -20.54 -1.19
N GLN A 43 0.27 -19.81 -1.40
CA GLN A 43 0.06 -18.99 -2.61
C GLN A 43 0.39 -17.50 -2.42
N GLN A 44 0.66 -17.04 -1.20
CA GLN A 44 0.87 -15.62 -0.90
C GLN A 44 2.35 -15.20 -0.85
N GLN A 45 3.25 -16.10 -1.23
CA GLN A 45 4.67 -15.81 -1.43
C GLN A 45 5.00 -15.80 -2.93
N ARG A 46 4.14 -15.19 -3.75
CA ARG A 46 4.65 -14.51 -4.94
C ARG A 46 5.61 -13.47 -4.42
N GLN A 47 6.89 -13.61 -4.70
CA GLN A 47 7.93 -12.69 -4.27
C GLN A 47 7.46 -11.27 -4.62
N ALA A 48 7.07 -10.50 -3.59
CA ALA A 48 6.64 -9.13 -3.78
C ALA A 48 7.79 -8.37 -4.46
N ALA A 49 7.46 -7.48 -5.38
CA ALA A 49 8.47 -6.66 -6.03
C ALA A 49 9.36 -5.96 -4.98
N PRO A 50 10.66 -5.76 -5.27
CA PRO A 50 11.52 -5.02 -4.37
C PRO A 50 10.96 -3.60 -4.16
N MET A 51 11.18 -3.06 -2.97
CA MET A 51 10.84 -1.67 -2.65
C MET A 51 11.82 -0.72 -3.35
N THR A 52 11.29 0.35 -3.93
CA THR A 52 12.07 1.46 -4.49
C THR A 52 12.17 2.57 -3.46
N THR A 53 13.39 2.99 -3.11
CA THR A 53 13.59 4.16 -2.26
C THR A 53 13.33 5.43 -3.06
N ALA A 54 12.43 6.28 -2.55
CA ALA A 54 12.15 7.56 -3.19
C ALA A 54 13.29 8.57 -2.95
N PRO A 55 13.65 9.38 -3.97
CA PRO A 55 14.59 10.48 -3.80
C PRO A 55 14.15 11.43 -2.68
N GLN A 56 15.10 11.85 -1.84
CA GLN A 56 14.84 12.76 -0.72
C GLN A 56 15.53 14.09 -0.98
N LYS A 57 14.79 15.19 -0.79
CA LYS A 57 15.34 16.54 -0.85
C LYS A 57 16.16 16.82 0.44
N PRO A 58 17.39 17.32 0.33
CA PRO A 58 18.14 17.80 1.50
C PRO A 58 17.34 18.87 2.28
N GLY A 59 17.31 18.74 3.60
CA GLY A 59 16.55 19.61 4.49
C GLY A 59 15.02 19.48 4.35
N GLY A 60 14.52 18.40 3.77
CA GLY A 60 13.09 18.08 3.77
C GLY A 60 12.57 17.60 5.14
N ALA A 61 11.38 17.00 5.14
CA ALA A 61 10.71 16.47 6.33
C ALA A 61 11.50 15.39 7.10
N GLY A 62 12.59 14.84 6.56
CA GLY A 62 13.40 13.81 7.22
C GLY A 62 12.77 12.41 7.28
N VAL A 63 11.53 12.25 6.79
CA VAL A 63 10.82 10.96 6.71
C VAL A 63 11.23 10.25 5.42
N LYS A 64 11.81 9.06 5.55
CA LYS A 64 12.16 8.19 4.41
C LYS A 64 10.89 7.58 3.83
N LEU A 65 10.75 7.63 2.52
CA LEU A 65 9.68 6.96 1.77
C LEU A 65 10.26 5.89 0.85
N GLU A 66 9.71 4.69 0.93
CA GLU A 66 9.88 3.61 -0.03
C GLU A 66 8.53 3.23 -0.63
N TYR A 67 8.52 2.82 -1.90
CA TYR A 67 7.28 2.42 -2.56
C TYR A 67 7.48 1.18 -3.44
N ARG A 68 6.40 0.43 -3.64
CA ARG A 68 6.33 -0.60 -4.69
C ARG A 68 4.94 -0.62 -5.31
N LEU A 69 4.86 -1.08 -6.55
CA LEU A 69 3.60 -1.40 -7.21
C LEU A 69 3.40 -2.92 -7.13
N ASP A 70 2.27 -3.35 -6.57
CA ASP A 70 1.94 -4.77 -6.44
C ASP A 70 1.20 -5.34 -7.67
N ALA A 71 0.93 -4.48 -8.66
CA ALA A 71 0.39 -4.87 -9.96
C ALA A 71 0.99 -3.99 -11.06
N THR A 72 1.07 -4.51 -12.29
CA THR A 72 1.40 -3.71 -13.47
C THR A 72 0.23 -2.76 -13.77
N PRO A 73 0.45 -1.43 -13.82
CA PRO A 73 -0.61 -0.49 -14.14
C PRO A 73 -1.21 -0.74 -15.53
N ARG A 74 -2.55 -0.75 -15.59
CA ARG A 74 -3.33 -0.86 -16.83
C ARG A 74 -4.47 0.14 -16.78
N VAL A 75 -4.86 0.66 -17.94
CA VAL A 75 -5.98 1.60 -18.06
C VAL A 75 -7.25 0.95 -17.51
N GLY A 76 -7.97 1.68 -16.66
CA GLY A 76 -9.21 1.25 -16.01
C GLY A 76 -9.05 0.19 -14.92
N GLN A 77 -7.82 -0.25 -14.62
CA GLN A 77 -7.57 -1.28 -13.60
C GLN A 77 -6.98 -0.67 -12.33
N ALA A 78 -7.43 -1.20 -11.19
CA ALA A 78 -6.88 -0.83 -9.88
C ALA A 78 -5.44 -1.32 -9.74
N THR A 79 -4.54 -0.39 -9.43
CA THR A 79 -3.13 -0.65 -9.16
C THR A 79 -2.86 -0.36 -7.69
N PRO A 80 -2.55 -1.37 -6.87
CA PRO A 80 -2.12 -1.16 -5.50
C PRO A 80 -0.68 -0.65 -5.46
N VAL A 81 -0.47 0.46 -4.76
CA VAL A 81 0.82 1.08 -4.48
C VAL A 81 1.07 0.96 -2.98
N VAL A 82 2.05 0.15 -2.60
CA VAL A 82 2.46 0.04 -1.19
C VAL A 82 3.47 1.13 -0.91
N LEU A 83 3.20 1.94 0.09
CA LEU A 83 4.05 3.01 0.61
C LEU A 83 4.55 2.60 1.99
N GLN A 84 5.85 2.77 2.23
CA GLN A 84 6.47 2.52 3.52
C GLN A 84 7.21 3.78 3.97
N PHE A 85 6.87 4.23 5.18
CA PHE A 85 7.42 5.43 5.80
C PHE A 85 8.24 5.05 7.02
N ASP A 86 9.39 5.69 7.18
CA ASP A 86 10.30 5.51 8.32
C ASP A 86 10.97 6.83 8.71
N GLY A 87 11.54 6.91 9.91
CA GLY A 87 12.25 8.10 10.39
C GLY A 87 11.35 9.21 10.91
N VAL A 88 10.13 8.89 11.37
CA VAL A 88 9.27 9.84 12.09
C VAL A 88 9.76 9.95 13.53
N THR A 89 10.33 11.08 13.89
CA THR A 89 10.99 11.30 15.19
C THR A 89 10.28 12.33 16.07
N ASP A 90 9.47 13.21 15.48
CA ASP A 90 8.64 14.17 16.21
C ASP A 90 7.55 13.43 16.99
N ALA A 91 7.30 13.84 18.24
CA ALA A 91 6.34 13.19 19.12
C ALA A 91 4.88 13.31 18.62
N GLU A 92 4.54 14.39 17.92
CA GLU A 92 3.23 14.57 17.29
C GLU A 92 3.07 13.70 16.03
N GLY A 93 4.15 13.06 15.59
CA GLY A 93 4.19 12.24 14.39
C GLY A 93 4.34 13.08 13.11
N ALA A 94 3.95 12.48 11.99
CA ALA A 94 3.94 13.13 10.69
C ALA A 94 2.60 12.96 10.00
N THR A 95 2.26 13.90 9.12
CA THR A 95 1.06 13.80 8.28
C THR A 95 1.47 13.68 6.82
N VAL A 96 0.83 12.75 6.11
CA VAL A 96 1.00 12.57 4.67
C VAL A 96 -0.30 12.98 3.98
N ARG A 97 -0.17 13.77 2.92
CA ARG A 97 -1.25 14.04 1.96
C ARG A 97 -0.87 13.49 0.61
N LEU A 98 -1.81 12.79 -0.02
CA LEU A 98 -1.69 12.14 -1.30
C LEU A 98 -2.52 12.91 -2.33
N SER A 99 -2.01 13.01 -3.55
CA SER A 99 -2.80 13.44 -4.70
C SER A 99 -2.31 12.75 -5.96
N ALA A 100 -3.20 12.55 -6.92
CA ALA A 100 -2.87 11.99 -8.21
C ALA A 100 -2.88 13.08 -9.29
N ASP A 101 -1.99 12.95 -10.27
CA ASP A 101 -2.00 13.79 -11.47
C ASP A 101 -3.22 13.50 -12.36
N LYS A 102 -3.48 14.40 -13.32
CA LYS A 102 -4.49 14.16 -14.35
C LYS A 102 -4.22 12.84 -15.08
N GLY A 103 -5.27 12.05 -15.30
CA GLY A 103 -5.16 10.73 -15.91
C GLY A 103 -4.86 9.60 -14.92
N LEU A 104 -4.82 9.92 -13.62
CA LEU A 104 -4.70 8.96 -12.52
C LEU A 104 -5.72 9.31 -11.44
N ALA A 105 -6.59 8.36 -11.10
CA ALA A 105 -7.56 8.51 -10.02
C ALA A 105 -7.02 7.87 -8.74
N LEU A 106 -7.01 8.62 -7.64
CA LEU A 106 -6.71 8.12 -6.30
C LEU A 106 -8.00 7.57 -5.66
N GLN A 107 -7.96 6.33 -5.18
CA GLN A 107 -9.10 5.69 -4.51
C GLN A 107 -8.90 5.71 -2.98
N GLY A 108 -9.99 5.93 -2.25
CA GLY A 108 -10.00 5.93 -0.78
C GLY A 108 -9.44 7.20 -0.15
N SER A 109 -8.83 7.07 1.02
CA SER A 109 -8.33 8.20 1.80
C SER A 109 -7.07 8.81 1.20
N SER A 110 -7.06 10.13 1.06
CA SER A 110 -5.91 10.90 0.56
C SER A 110 -5.00 11.42 1.67
N THR A 111 -5.25 11.07 2.93
CA THR A 111 -4.44 11.51 4.08
C THR A 111 -4.08 10.31 4.94
N LEU A 112 -2.84 10.30 5.43
CA LEU A 112 -2.35 9.28 6.37
C LEU A 112 -1.68 9.98 7.57
N ALA A 113 -1.91 9.46 8.76
CA ALA A 113 -1.17 9.84 9.95
C ALA A 113 -0.04 8.82 10.18
N LEU A 114 1.16 9.30 10.46
CA LEU A 114 2.33 8.48 10.74
C LEU A 114 2.72 8.67 12.22
N PRO A 115 2.57 7.63 13.06
CA PRO A 115 2.97 7.70 14.46
C PRO A 115 4.49 7.83 14.63
N ALA A 116 4.90 8.55 15.67
CA ALA A 116 6.29 8.70 16.07
C ALA A 116 6.97 7.36 16.38
N GLY A 117 8.24 7.22 16.01
CA GLY A 117 9.11 6.09 16.35
C GLY A 117 8.69 4.75 15.72
N LYS A 118 7.74 4.75 14.79
CA LYS A 118 7.23 3.53 14.15
C LYS A 118 7.33 3.62 12.64
N ARG A 119 7.82 2.53 12.05
CA ARG A 119 7.67 2.31 10.61
C ARG A 119 6.19 2.08 10.29
N THR A 120 5.69 2.79 9.29
CA THR A 120 4.29 2.71 8.86
C THR A 120 4.21 2.25 7.41
N THR A 121 3.39 1.25 7.14
CA THR A 121 3.11 0.77 5.78
C THR A 121 1.64 1.00 5.46
N ALA A 122 1.37 1.56 4.28
CA ALA A 122 0.02 1.81 3.78
C ALA A 122 -0.08 1.36 2.32
N THR A 123 -1.20 0.75 1.96
CA THR A 123 -1.50 0.42 0.56
C THR A 123 -2.53 1.40 0.04
N VAL A 124 -2.16 2.11 -1.02
CA VAL A 124 -2.99 3.08 -1.71
C VAL A 124 -3.41 2.49 -3.05
N VAL A 125 -4.65 2.68 -3.45
CA VAL A 125 -5.13 2.19 -4.74
C VAL A 125 -5.24 3.36 -5.70
N VAL A 126 -4.64 3.23 -6.88
CA VAL A 126 -4.78 4.19 -7.98
C VAL A 126 -5.35 3.51 -9.21
N VAL A 127 -6.10 4.24 -10.03
CA VAL A 127 -6.65 3.74 -11.30
C VAL A 127 -6.15 4.66 -12.41
N SER A 128 -5.42 4.09 -13.37
CA SER A 128 -4.98 4.85 -14.54
C SER A 128 -6.15 5.06 -15.50
N GLU A 129 -6.41 6.30 -15.88
CA GLU A 129 -7.51 6.66 -16.79
C GLU A 129 -7.06 6.68 -18.25
N ALA A 130 -5.75 6.79 -18.50
CA ALA A 130 -5.14 6.78 -19.82
C ALA A 130 -3.78 6.07 -19.80
N GLU A 131 -3.28 5.72 -20.99
CA GLU A 131 -1.90 5.25 -21.15
C GLU A 131 -0.89 6.40 -20.95
N GLY A 132 0.34 6.06 -20.57
CA GLY A 132 1.41 7.01 -20.36
C GLY A 132 1.91 7.04 -18.91
N LEU A 133 2.64 8.12 -18.60
CA LEU A 133 3.24 8.35 -17.29
C LEU A 133 2.42 9.40 -16.53
N ALA A 134 1.93 9.01 -15.34
CA ALA A 134 1.34 9.91 -14.37
C ALA A 134 2.02 9.71 -13.01
N TYR A 135 1.81 10.63 -12.07
CA TYR A 135 2.43 10.55 -10.76
C TYR A 135 1.41 10.50 -9.64
N LEU A 136 1.69 9.64 -8.66
CA LEU A 136 1.13 9.75 -7.32
C LEU A 136 2.06 10.66 -6.51
N ASN A 137 1.55 11.83 -6.13
CA ASN A 137 2.27 12.82 -5.35
C ASN A 137 2.02 12.60 -3.86
N VAL A 138 3.11 12.55 -3.10
CA VAL A 138 3.15 12.29 -1.67
C VAL A 138 3.77 13.50 -0.98
N PHE A 139 2.95 14.26 -0.25
CA PHE A 139 3.38 15.42 0.53
C PHE A 139 3.46 15.03 2.01
N ILE A 140 4.64 15.17 2.60
CA ILE A 140 4.89 14.77 3.99
C ILE A 140 5.17 16.04 4.80
N ARG A 141 4.48 16.20 5.93
CA ARG A 141 4.73 17.24 6.94
C ARG A 141 5.20 16.59 8.24
N HIS A 142 6.32 17.05 8.78
CA HIS A 142 6.94 16.51 9.99
C HIS A 142 7.81 17.60 10.65
N GLY A 143 7.60 17.87 11.94
CA GLY A 143 8.42 18.82 12.71
C GLY A 143 8.54 20.22 12.08
N GLY A 144 7.46 20.73 11.47
CA GLY A 144 7.44 22.03 10.76
C GLY A 144 8.09 22.03 9.37
N ALA A 145 8.79 20.96 8.97
CA ALA A 145 9.34 20.79 7.64
C ALA A 145 8.36 20.06 6.71
N SER A 146 8.55 20.23 5.39
CA SER A 146 7.75 19.58 4.36
C SER A 146 8.62 18.94 3.26
N SER A 147 8.19 17.77 2.79
CA SER A 147 8.75 17.08 1.61
C SER A 147 7.64 16.81 0.60
N ALA A 148 8.01 16.79 -0.68
CA ALA A 148 7.15 16.31 -1.76
C ALA A 148 7.92 15.25 -2.56
N VAL A 149 7.26 14.13 -2.83
CA VAL A 149 7.80 13.01 -3.60
C VAL A 149 6.78 12.62 -4.66
N SER A 150 7.24 12.36 -5.88
CA SER A 150 6.41 11.86 -6.97
C SER A 150 6.76 10.41 -7.25
N VAL A 151 5.76 9.52 -7.12
CA VAL A 151 5.85 8.10 -7.43
C VAL A 151 5.36 7.89 -8.86
N PRO A 152 6.22 7.45 -9.80
CA PRO A 152 5.83 7.26 -11.19
C PRO A 152 4.91 6.05 -11.35
N ILE A 153 3.80 6.24 -12.05
CA ILE A 153 2.85 5.20 -12.46
C ILE A 153 2.87 5.13 -13.99
N GLN A 154 3.67 4.21 -14.51
CA GLN A 154 3.78 3.96 -15.94
C GLN A 154 2.69 2.97 -16.37
N THR A 155 1.76 3.43 -17.22
CA THR A 155 0.64 2.63 -17.74
C THR A 155 0.84 2.35 -19.22
N GLY A 156 0.66 1.09 -19.61
CA GLY A 156 0.91 0.65 -20.99
C GLY A 156 2.40 0.54 -21.33
N THR A 157 2.71 0.33 -22.60
CA THR A 157 4.08 0.08 -23.10
C THR A 157 4.87 1.34 -23.43
N ALA A 158 4.42 2.51 -22.94
CA ALA A 158 5.13 3.77 -23.12
C ALA A 158 6.38 3.84 -22.24
N ALA A 159 7.31 2.90 -22.40
CA ALA A 159 8.69 3.13 -22.02
C ALA A 159 9.17 4.34 -22.85
N PRO A 160 9.77 5.37 -22.26
CA PRO A 160 10.48 6.37 -23.03
C PRO A 160 11.55 5.63 -23.82
N THR A 161 11.35 5.48 -25.13
CA THR A 161 12.45 5.07 -26.01
C THR A 161 13.41 6.25 -26.05
N LEU A 162 14.29 6.34 -25.05
CA LEU A 162 15.53 7.07 -25.21
C LEU A 162 16.24 6.38 -26.37
N LYS A 163 16.27 7.02 -27.53
CA LYS A 163 17.09 6.55 -28.64
C LYS A 163 18.53 6.60 -28.13
N SER A 164 19.07 5.45 -27.74
CA SER A 164 20.42 5.33 -27.14
C SER A 164 21.55 5.59 -28.14
N SER A 165 21.24 5.86 -29.40
CA SER A 165 22.22 6.16 -30.43
C SER A 165 21.83 7.47 -31.12
N GLY A 166 22.70 8.46 -31.05
CA GLY A 166 22.69 9.53 -32.05
C GLY A 166 22.71 8.87 -33.43
N GLU A 167 21.86 9.34 -34.35
CA GLU A 167 21.93 8.86 -35.74
C GLU A 167 23.33 9.15 -36.26
N MET A 168 24.08 8.09 -36.56
CA MET A 168 25.34 8.20 -37.27
C MET A 168 25.00 8.50 -38.73
N LYS A 169 25.25 9.74 -39.16
CA LYS A 169 25.10 10.12 -40.56
C LYS A 169 26.49 10.21 -41.18
N SER A 170 26.74 9.39 -42.20
CA SER A 170 27.97 9.46 -42.98
C SER A 170 27.89 10.60 -43.99
N THR A 171 28.94 11.42 -44.08
CA THR A 171 29.07 12.39 -45.17
C THR A 171 29.51 11.66 -46.46
N PRO A 172 29.29 12.24 -47.66
CA PRO A 172 29.77 11.66 -48.91
C PRO A 172 31.29 11.45 -49.00
N GLY A 173 32.07 11.99 -48.05
CA GLY A 173 33.52 11.80 -47.92
C GLY A 173 33.94 10.65 -46.98
N GLY A 174 33.00 9.92 -46.37
CA GLY A 174 33.29 8.77 -45.51
C GLY A 174 33.42 9.08 -44.01
N ASP A 175 33.31 10.35 -43.60
CA ASP A 175 33.36 10.71 -42.17
C ASP A 175 32.03 10.41 -41.48
N SER A 176 32.12 9.85 -40.26
CA SER A 176 30.96 9.54 -39.42
C SER A 176 30.69 10.66 -38.43
N ILE A 177 29.52 11.30 -38.53
CA ILE A 177 29.08 12.33 -37.58
C ILE A 177 28.14 11.68 -36.56
N ILE A 178 28.49 11.74 -35.28
CA ILE A 178 27.59 11.38 -34.17
C ILE A 178 26.88 12.66 -33.72
N THR A 179 25.62 12.83 -34.11
CA THR A 179 24.81 13.93 -33.60
C THR A 179 24.24 13.55 -32.23
N MET A 180 24.75 14.20 -31.18
CA MET A 180 24.16 14.13 -29.85
C MET A 180 23.09 15.22 -29.69
N PRO A 181 21.87 14.89 -29.24
CA PRO A 181 20.89 15.92 -28.87
C PRO A 181 21.37 16.68 -27.63
N VAL A 182 21.27 18.02 -27.69
CA VAL A 182 21.57 18.90 -26.56
C VAL A 182 20.33 19.03 -25.67
N LYS A 183 20.57 19.11 -24.36
CA LYS A 183 19.58 19.13 -23.28
C LYS A 183 18.57 20.27 -23.40
#